data_AF-A0A940AE45-F1
#
_entry.id   AF-A0A940AE45-F1
#
_cell.length_a   1.000
_cell.length_b   1.000
_cell.length_c   1.000
_cell.angle_alpha   90.00
_cell.angle_beta   90.00
_cell.angle_gamma   90.00
#
_symmetry.space_group_name_H-M   'P 1'
#
loop_
_entity.id
_entity.type
_entity.pdbx_description
1 polymer ?
#
loop_
_entity_poly.entity_id
_entity_poly.type
_entity_poly.pdbx_seq_one_letter_code
_entity_poly.pdbx_strand_id
1 'polypeptide(L)'
;NEAFKRSVLEAKVPKILMMFFNFGFVDAELAGMENANYLYRIAEDFRGEPYKGIYTIYEWLSGIYKMFKEPCRNEFDADFTAYLHEQKIQGKITAAEEKSMANDPEERLNFELTNMFPMCNKVTYGRLSSFCPVLCENDIIKPLQSCIVTTDAVEESYKKLESIDYGAFYRETIYSNAKCGINKEMINVRVLPDIILMPNVGTRGVMWQEIEGKKRTTPSRFMLSVFHMEDLPTTIVRLVGEYRWEMCKRVQGARWNDVTERSLTSEYFDYIQFYRKNNELSADAKEKIKNSLTKAKNSFKEMFVRDYITWILFEGAGSPRLNKIVRGIMVTYCPFPQALRQKIGANPMFKDFIERYEIKTSQKLHHYDNVIQKMTASGVEVPEELVQNRKFIEGTI
;
A
#
# COMPACT_ATOMS: atom_id res chain seq x y z
N ASN A 1 -8.09 24.56 -10.98
CA ASN A 1 -8.96 24.63 -9.78
C ASN A 1 -10.40 25.02 -10.16
N GLU A 2 -10.64 26.21 -10.72
CA GLU A 2 -12.02 26.65 -11.04
C GLU A 2 -12.78 25.71 -11.98
N ALA A 3 -12.14 25.24 -13.06
CA ALA A 3 -12.76 24.27 -13.98
C ALA A 3 -13.18 22.96 -13.29
N PHE A 4 -12.37 22.48 -12.34
CA PHE A 4 -12.69 21.28 -11.55
C PHE A 4 -13.86 21.54 -10.60
N LYS A 5 -13.85 22.67 -9.87
CA LYS A 5 -14.94 23.01 -8.96
C LYS A 5 -16.28 23.11 -9.69
N ARG A 6 -16.30 23.74 -10.87
CA ARG A 6 -17.50 23.78 -11.72
C ARG A 6 -17.91 22.38 -12.17
N SER A 7 -16.97 21.55 -12.63
CA SER A 7 -17.28 20.20 -13.12
C SER A 7 -17.86 19.27 -12.04
N VAL A 8 -17.48 19.44 -10.77
CA VAL A 8 -18.03 18.64 -9.66
C VAL A 8 -19.51 18.97 -9.37
N LEU A 9 -19.96 20.18 -9.71
CA LEU A 9 -21.33 20.65 -9.54
C LEU A 9 -22.22 20.38 -10.77
N GLU A 10 -21.63 20.10 -11.93
CA GLU A 10 -22.34 19.83 -13.17
C GLU A 10 -22.83 18.38 -13.26
N ALA A 11 -24.02 18.20 -13.87
CA ALA A 11 -24.58 16.85 -14.08
C ALA A 11 -23.81 16.04 -15.14
N LYS A 12 -23.19 16.72 -16.12
CA LYS A 12 -22.38 16.09 -17.16
C LYS A 12 -21.15 16.94 -17.44
N VAL A 13 -19.98 16.37 -17.21
CA VAL A 13 -18.70 17.00 -17.52
C VAL A 13 -18.37 16.77 -19.01
N PRO A 14 -18.01 17.81 -19.78
CA PRO A 14 -17.54 17.66 -21.14
C PRO A 14 -16.39 16.66 -21.28
N LYS A 15 -16.45 15.83 -22.32
CA LYS A 15 -15.46 14.77 -22.61
C LYS A 15 -14.02 15.28 -22.61
N ILE A 16 -13.80 16.46 -23.20
CA ILE A 16 -12.47 17.08 -23.26
C ILE A 16 -11.90 17.42 -21.87
N LEU A 17 -12.77 17.82 -20.92
CA LEU A 17 -12.35 18.08 -19.55
C LEU A 17 -12.04 16.78 -18.81
N MET A 18 -12.80 15.70 -19.06
CA MET A 18 -12.47 14.38 -18.52
C MET A 18 -11.13 13.87 -19.06
N MET A 19 -10.83 14.12 -20.34
CA MET A 19 -9.52 13.81 -20.92
C MET A 19 -8.39 14.58 -20.20
N PHE A 20 -8.60 15.87 -19.94
CA PHE A 20 -7.65 16.69 -19.19
C PHE A 20 -7.46 16.18 -17.76
N PHE A 21 -8.55 15.99 -17.00
CA PHE A 21 -8.47 15.61 -15.59
C PHE A 21 -7.88 14.22 -15.36
N ASN A 22 -8.28 13.24 -16.17
CA ASN A 22 -7.86 11.85 -15.94
C ASN A 22 -6.55 11.48 -16.63
N PHE A 23 -6.17 12.17 -17.72
CA PHE A 23 -5.03 11.76 -18.55
C PHE A 23 -4.01 12.89 -18.80
N GLY A 24 -4.25 14.12 -18.34
CA GLY A 24 -3.38 15.26 -18.61
C GLY A 24 -3.44 15.71 -20.08
N PHE A 25 -4.50 15.37 -20.81
CA PHE A 25 -4.67 15.78 -22.21
C PHE A 25 -4.94 17.28 -22.32
N VAL A 26 -4.17 17.98 -23.16
CA VAL A 26 -4.38 19.41 -23.46
C VAL A 26 -4.64 19.63 -24.94
N ASP A 27 -3.85 18.99 -25.80
CA ASP A 27 -3.89 19.20 -27.24
C ASP A 27 -3.51 17.92 -28.01
N ALA A 28 -4.06 17.76 -29.22
CA ALA A 28 -3.88 16.58 -30.06
C ALA A 28 -2.51 16.53 -30.76
N GLU A 29 -1.87 17.67 -31.03
CA GLU A 29 -0.51 17.72 -31.58
C GLU A 29 0.51 17.28 -30.53
N LEU A 30 0.32 17.66 -29.27
CA LEU A 30 1.19 17.23 -28.16
C LEU A 30 1.02 15.74 -27.83
N ALA A 31 -0.23 15.28 -27.74
CA ALA A 31 -0.53 13.90 -27.36
C ALA A 31 -0.30 12.90 -28.50
N GLY A 32 -0.29 13.38 -29.75
CA GLY A 32 -0.36 12.55 -30.96
C GLY A 32 -1.80 12.18 -31.29
N MET A 33 -2.19 12.29 -32.57
CA MET A 33 -3.57 12.13 -33.02
C MET A 33 -4.17 10.75 -32.71
N GLU A 34 -3.38 9.69 -32.83
CA GLU A 34 -3.83 8.33 -32.49
C GLU A 34 -4.16 8.18 -31.00
N ASN A 35 -3.31 8.72 -30.14
CA ASN A 35 -3.52 8.71 -28.70
C ASN A 35 -4.71 9.59 -28.32
N ALA A 36 -4.83 10.78 -28.91
CA ALA A 36 -5.97 11.67 -28.70
C ALA A 36 -7.30 10.98 -29.06
N ASN A 37 -7.36 10.28 -30.19
CA ASN A 37 -8.51 9.49 -30.60
C ASN A 37 -8.82 8.35 -29.63
N TYR A 38 -7.80 7.65 -29.13
CA TYR A 38 -8.00 6.62 -28.11
C TYR A 38 -8.59 7.20 -26.82
N LEU A 39 -8.02 8.29 -26.30
CA LEU A 39 -8.51 8.96 -25.11
C LEU A 39 -9.96 9.43 -25.27
N TYR A 40 -10.29 10.02 -26.42
CA TYR A 40 -11.66 10.44 -26.71
C TYR A 40 -12.66 9.27 -26.68
N ARG A 41 -12.26 8.08 -27.12
CA ARG A 41 -13.11 6.87 -27.06
C ARG A 41 -13.35 6.42 -25.61
N ILE A 42 -12.34 6.48 -24.75
CA ILE A 42 -12.45 5.97 -23.37
C ILE A 42 -12.91 7.01 -22.35
N ALA A 43 -12.87 8.32 -22.66
CA ALA A 43 -13.03 9.38 -21.66
C ALA A 43 -14.39 9.44 -20.94
N GLU A 44 -15.46 8.93 -21.55
CA GLU A 44 -16.78 8.86 -20.88
C GLU A 44 -16.92 7.62 -19.99
N ASP A 45 -16.24 6.52 -20.33
CA ASP A 45 -16.38 5.24 -19.64
C ASP A 45 -15.26 4.99 -18.63
N PHE A 46 -14.11 5.65 -18.79
CA PHE A 46 -12.97 5.51 -17.91
C PHE A 46 -13.27 6.11 -16.54
N ARG A 47 -13.34 5.22 -15.56
CA ARG A 47 -13.62 5.51 -14.16
C ARG A 47 -12.89 4.51 -13.29
N GLY A 48 -12.62 4.89 -12.06
CA GLY A 48 -12.17 3.95 -11.05
C GLY A 48 -13.33 3.08 -10.56
N GLU A 49 -13.07 2.36 -9.49
CA GLU A 49 -14.07 1.66 -8.71
C GLU A 49 -13.84 2.00 -7.23
N PRO A 50 -14.33 3.16 -6.75
CA PRO A 50 -14.09 3.66 -5.39
C PRO A 50 -14.40 2.65 -4.29
N TYR A 51 -15.44 1.82 -4.48
CA TYR A 51 -15.86 0.77 -3.56
C TYR A 51 -14.84 -0.39 -3.44
N LYS A 52 -13.96 -0.55 -4.44
CA LYS A 52 -12.79 -1.45 -4.42
C LYS A 52 -11.49 -0.73 -4.08
N GLY A 53 -11.54 0.56 -3.78
CA GLY A 53 -10.36 1.35 -3.45
C GLY A 53 -9.59 1.88 -4.66
N ILE A 54 -10.14 1.86 -5.87
CA ILE A 54 -9.45 2.39 -7.07
C ILE A 54 -10.10 3.71 -7.48
N TYR A 55 -9.31 4.77 -7.59
CA TYR A 55 -9.77 6.11 -7.91
C TYR A 55 -8.97 6.67 -9.08
N THR A 56 -9.65 7.27 -10.05
CA THR A 56 -9.00 8.31 -10.86
C THR A 56 -8.68 9.52 -9.98
N ILE A 57 -7.71 10.34 -10.38
CA ILE A 57 -7.43 11.59 -9.65
C ILE A 57 -8.68 12.49 -9.58
N TYR A 58 -9.51 12.50 -10.63
CA TYR A 58 -10.76 13.26 -10.64
C TYR A 58 -11.73 12.80 -9.54
N GLU A 59 -11.95 11.49 -9.42
CA GLU A 59 -12.80 10.91 -8.38
C GLU A 59 -12.23 11.12 -6.98
N TRP A 60 -10.91 11.03 -6.83
CA TRP A 60 -10.22 11.27 -5.56
C TRP A 60 -10.44 12.70 -5.05
N LEU A 61 -10.12 13.68 -5.90
CA LEU A 61 -10.30 15.10 -5.59
C LEU A 61 -11.79 15.42 -5.37
N SER A 62 -12.69 14.76 -6.11
CA SER A 62 -14.14 14.92 -5.93
C SER A 62 -14.60 14.37 -4.60
N GLY A 63 -14.01 13.25 -4.14
CA GLY A 63 -14.26 12.67 -2.84
C GLY A 63 -13.82 13.59 -1.70
N ILE A 64 -12.69 14.28 -1.85
CA ILE A 64 -12.22 15.29 -0.88
C ILE A 64 -13.16 16.49 -0.86
N TYR A 65 -13.49 17.05 -2.02
CA TYR A 65 -14.39 18.20 -2.13
C TYR A 65 -15.80 17.88 -1.59
N LYS A 66 -16.30 16.65 -1.79
CA LYS A 66 -17.58 16.19 -1.23
C LYS A 66 -17.47 15.73 0.23
N MET A 67 -16.32 15.90 0.87
CA MET A 67 -16.05 15.54 2.27
C MET A 67 -16.16 14.03 2.57
N PHE A 68 -16.10 13.16 1.55
CA PHE A 68 -16.11 11.70 1.71
C PHE A 68 -14.72 11.11 1.93
N LYS A 69 -13.66 11.85 1.57
CA LYS A 69 -12.26 11.45 1.77
C LYS A 69 -11.49 12.53 2.48
N GLU A 70 -10.58 12.11 3.35
CA GLU A 70 -9.59 13.00 3.93
C GLU A 70 -8.45 13.28 2.93
N PRO A 71 -7.96 14.53 2.85
CA PRO A 71 -6.72 14.84 2.14
C PRO A 71 -5.56 13.98 2.63
N CYS A 72 -4.65 13.67 1.72
CA CYS A 72 -3.41 12.98 2.05
C CYS A 72 -2.50 13.89 2.88
N ARG A 73 -1.59 13.31 3.67
CA ARG A 73 -0.58 14.08 4.41
C ARG A 73 0.31 14.86 3.45
N ASN A 74 0.88 15.97 3.92
CA ASN A 74 1.89 16.69 3.17
C ASN A 74 3.29 16.04 3.28
N GLU A 75 4.30 16.66 2.66
CA GLU A 75 5.69 16.17 2.66
C GLU A 75 6.34 16.11 4.05
N PHE A 76 5.75 16.76 5.06
CA PHE A 76 6.20 16.77 6.44
C PHE A 76 5.44 15.77 7.33
N ASP A 77 4.69 14.82 6.74
CA ASP A 77 3.84 13.84 7.43
C ASP A 77 2.71 14.50 8.26
N ALA A 78 2.34 15.76 7.98
CA ALA A 78 1.22 16.44 8.62
C ALA A 78 -0.07 16.23 7.82
N ASP A 79 -1.13 15.78 8.51
CA ASP A 79 -2.48 15.78 7.94
C ASP A 79 -3.08 17.20 7.90
N PHE A 80 -4.22 17.36 7.22
CA PHE A 80 -4.85 18.67 7.03
C PHE A 80 -5.17 19.38 8.35
N THR A 81 -5.61 18.63 9.38
CA THR A 81 -5.92 19.22 10.69
C THR A 81 -4.65 19.70 11.40
N ALA A 82 -3.59 18.89 11.37
CA ALA A 82 -2.28 19.24 11.92
C ALA A 82 -1.67 20.45 11.20
N TYR A 83 -1.83 20.53 9.88
CA TYR A 83 -1.39 21.67 9.07
C TYR A 83 -2.10 22.97 9.49
N LEU A 84 -3.43 22.97 9.59
CA LEU A 84 -4.17 24.16 10.05
C LEU A 84 -3.76 24.57 11.46
N HIS A 85 -3.54 23.59 12.34
CA HIS A 85 -3.10 23.85 13.70
C HIS A 85 -1.72 24.52 13.75
N GLU A 86 -0.78 24.04 12.94
CA GLU A 86 0.55 24.63 12.80
C GLU A 86 0.47 26.08 12.29
N GLN A 87 -0.36 26.33 11.28
CA GLN A 87 -0.58 27.67 10.73
C GLN A 87 -1.13 28.64 11.80
N LYS A 88 -2.00 28.15 12.69
CA LYS A 88 -2.49 28.93 13.84
C LYS A 88 -1.37 29.21 14.84
N ILE A 89 -0.57 28.21 15.21
CA ILE A 89 0.56 28.39 16.14
C ILE A 89 1.57 29.42 15.59
N GLN A 90 1.77 29.42 14.27
CA GLN A 90 2.63 30.39 13.58
C GLN A 90 2.01 31.78 13.42
N GLY A 91 0.77 31.99 13.88
CA GLY A 91 0.05 33.26 13.79
C GLY A 91 -0.41 33.63 12.37
N LYS A 92 -0.40 32.68 11.42
CA LYS A 92 -0.86 32.91 10.04
C LYS A 92 -2.37 32.89 9.92
N ILE A 93 -3.05 32.18 10.81
CA ILE A 93 -4.51 32.13 10.93
C ILE A 93 -4.94 32.24 12.40
N THR A 94 -6.15 32.68 12.62
CA THR A 94 -6.81 32.75 13.92
C THR A 94 -7.45 31.41 14.29
N ALA A 95 -7.83 31.24 15.57
CA ALA A 95 -8.57 30.07 16.03
C ALA A 95 -9.97 29.95 15.37
N ALA A 96 -10.58 31.09 15.00
CA ALA A 96 -11.86 31.09 14.29
C ALA A 96 -11.69 30.59 12.84
N GLU A 97 -10.62 31.04 12.17
CA GLU A 97 -10.27 30.58 10.82
C GLU A 97 -9.90 29.10 10.80
N GLU A 98 -9.09 28.60 11.74
CA GLU A 98 -8.76 27.16 11.87
C GLU A 98 -10.04 26.31 11.88
N LYS A 99 -11.03 26.69 12.68
CA LYS A 99 -12.30 25.96 12.80
C LYS A 99 -13.15 26.04 11.52
N SER A 100 -13.15 27.20 10.85
CA SER A 100 -13.88 27.41 9.60
C SER A 100 -13.26 26.59 8.46
N MET A 101 -11.94 26.72 8.26
CA MET A 101 -11.18 26.05 7.21
C MET A 101 -11.18 24.53 7.34
N ALA A 102 -11.20 24.01 8.59
CA ALA A 102 -11.25 22.58 8.83
C ALA A 102 -12.47 21.89 8.18
N ASN A 103 -13.57 22.62 7.99
CA ASN A 103 -14.81 22.11 7.38
C ASN A 103 -15.07 22.70 6.00
N ASP A 104 -14.10 23.39 5.40
CA ASP A 104 -14.24 24.01 4.08
C ASP A 104 -13.77 23.05 2.97
N PRO A 105 -14.67 22.60 2.07
CA PRO A 105 -14.33 21.79 0.91
C PRO A 105 -13.20 22.36 0.03
N GLU A 106 -13.17 23.69 -0.15
CA GLU A 106 -12.19 24.34 -1.01
C GLU A 106 -10.80 24.32 -0.38
N GLU A 107 -10.69 24.56 0.93
CA GLU A 107 -9.41 24.51 1.63
C GLU A 107 -8.82 23.10 1.64
N ARG A 108 -9.66 22.07 1.83
CA ARG A 108 -9.25 20.66 1.75
C ARG A 108 -8.77 20.29 0.35
N LEU A 109 -9.50 20.71 -0.68
CA LEU A 109 -9.11 20.49 -2.07
C LEU A 109 -7.79 21.22 -2.40
N ASN A 110 -7.65 22.48 -1.98
CA ASN A 110 -6.46 23.28 -2.18
C ASN A 110 -5.24 22.65 -1.51
N PHE A 111 -5.40 22.11 -0.30
CA PHE A 111 -4.36 21.37 0.39
C PHE A 111 -3.90 20.16 -0.43
N GLU A 112 -4.82 19.35 -0.97
CA GLU A 112 -4.44 18.20 -1.80
C GLU A 112 -3.72 18.61 -3.09
N LEU A 113 -4.21 19.67 -3.76
CA LEU A 113 -3.67 20.19 -5.01
C LEU A 113 -2.31 20.87 -4.87
N THR A 114 -1.95 21.32 -3.67
CA THR A 114 -0.66 21.99 -3.38
C THR A 114 0.35 21.06 -2.74
N ASN A 115 -0.08 19.91 -2.21
CA ASN A 115 0.79 18.94 -1.53
C ASN A 115 0.88 17.63 -2.32
N MET A 116 0.01 16.66 -2.03
CA MET A 116 0.13 15.30 -2.55
C MET A 116 0.12 15.26 -4.09
N PHE A 117 -0.84 15.93 -4.72
CA PHE A 117 -1.06 15.83 -6.16
C PHE A 117 0.19 16.18 -7.00
N PRO A 118 0.80 17.38 -6.88
CA PRO A 118 1.93 17.75 -7.72
C PRO A 118 3.14 16.84 -7.50
N MET A 119 3.42 16.48 -6.25
CA MET A 119 4.57 15.64 -5.92
C MET A 119 4.38 14.20 -6.41
N CYS A 120 3.22 13.60 -6.16
CA CYS A 120 2.96 12.22 -6.59
C CYS A 120 2.84 12.10 -8.11
N ASN A 121 2.23 13.07 -8.79
CA ASN A 121 2.18 13.11 -10.24
C ASN A 121 3.60 13.13 -10.84
N LYS A 122 4.48 13.95 -10.27
CA LYS A 122 5.90 14.03 -10.65
C LYS A 122 6.69 12.75 -10.37
N VAL A 123 6.50 12.11 -9.21
CA VAL A 123 7.28 10.91 -8.83
C VAL A 123 6.82 9.67 -9.61
N THR A 124 5.52 9.48 -9.80
CA THR A 124 4.94 8.36 -10.56
C THR A 124 5.38 8.37 -12.03
N TYR A 125 5.49 9.57 -12.63
CA TYR A 125 6.06 9.78 -13.96
C TYR A 125 7.51 9.24 -14.11
N GLY A 126 8.27 9.17 -13.02
CA GLY A 126 9.58 8.51 -12.96
C GLY A 126 10.77 9.32 -13.46
N ARG A 127 10.56 10.31 -14.34
CA ARG A 127 11.62 11.21 -14.86
C ARG A 127 11.46 12.62 -14.29
N LEU A 128 12.00 12.82 -13.07
CA LEU A 128 11.81 14.05 -12.29
C LEU A 128 12.26 15.34 -12.99
N SER A 129 13.31 15.28 -13.82
CA SER A 129 13.89 16.46 -14.48
C SER A 129 13.14 16.92 -15.72
N SER A 130 12.37 16.02 -16.36
CA SER A 130 11.61 16.30 -17.58
C SER A 130 10.10 16.29 -17.35
N PHE A 131 9.66 16.21 -16.09
CA PHE A 131 8.25 16.12 -15.77
C PHE A 131 7.49 17.37 -16.23
N CYS A 132 6.49 17.13 -17.07
CA CYS A 132 5.48 18.09 -17.46
C CYS A 132 4.11 17.44 -17.19
N PRO A 133 3.18 18.09 -16.46
CA PRO A 133 1.86 17.54 -16.18
C PRO A 133 0.91 17.64 -17.39
N VAL A 134 1.43 17.31 -18.58
CA VAL A 134 0.73 17.31 -19.85
C VAL A 134 1.11 16.04 -20.59
N LEU A 135 0.12 15.35 -21.15
CA LEU A 135 0.36 14.17 -21.96
C LEU A 135 1.13 14.53 -23.23
N CYS A 136 2.25 13.86 -23.45
CA CYS A 136 3.08 14.03 -24.64
C CYS A 136 3.34 12.68 -25.31
N GLU A 137 3.27 12.62 -26.65
CA GLU A 137 3.56 11.40 -27.41
C GLU A 137 4.97 10.87 -27.19
N ASN A 138 5.94 11.76 -26.90
CA ASN A 138 7.34 11.39 -26.64
C ASN A 138 7.51 10.53 -25.38
N ASP A 139 6.51 10.51 -24.50
CA ASP A 139 6.51 9.68 -23.29
C ASP A 139 5.88 8.31 -23.49
N ILE A 140 5.27 8.08 -24.66
CA ILE A 140 4.51 6.90 -24.99
C ILE A 140 5.39 5.94 -25.79
N ILE A 141 6.01 4.99 -25.09
CA ILE A 141 6.89 3.97 -25.69
C ILE A 141 6.15 2.69 -26.11
N LYS A 142 4.89 2.53 -25.69
CA LYS A 142 4.01 1.39 -25.98
C LYS A 142 2.58 1.90 -26.16
N PRO A 143 1.71 1.19 -26.91
CA PRO A 143 0.32 1.59 -27.10
C PRO A 143 -0.41 1.81 -25.77
N LEU A 144 -1.12 2.95 -25.62
CA LEU A 144 -1.80 3.30 -24.36
C LEU A 144 -2.77 2.22 -23.87
N GLN A 145 -3.38 1.47 -24.78
CA GLN A 145 -4.29 0.36 -24.50
C GLN A 145 -3.64 -0.74 -23.64
N SER A 146 -2.34 -0.99 -23.83
CA SER A 146 -1.63 -2.05 -23.10
C SER A 146 -1.04 -1.59 -21.77
N CYS A 147 -1.05 -0.29 -21.50
CA CYS A 147 -0.45 0.33 -20.31
C CYS A 147 -1.49 0.93 -19.36
N ILE A 148 -2.76 1.02 -19.77
CA ILE A 148 -3.80 1.57 -18.92
C ILE A 148 -4.01 0.70 -17.67
N VAL A 149 -4.01 1.32 -16.50
CA VAL A 149 -4.27 0.61 -15.24
C VAL A 149 -5.76 0.44 -15.07
N THR A 150 -6.22 -0.82 -15.00
CA THR A 150 -7.62 -1.19 -14.75
C THR A 150 -7.79 -1.80 -13.37
N THR A 151 -9.01 -1.77 -12.85
CA THR A 151 -9.35 -2.43 -11.58
C THR A 151 -9.00 -3.92 -11.61
N ASP A 152 -9.36 -4.62 -12.69
CA ASP A 152 -9.12 -6.06 -12.84
C ASP A 152 -7.62 -6.40 -12.77
N ALA A 153 -6.78 -5.60 -13.43
CA ALA A 153 -5.33 -5.80 -13.43
C ALA A 153 -4.72 -5.60 -12.03
N VAL A 154 -5.25 -4.64 -11.25
CA VAL A 154 -4.86 -4.43 -9.86
C VAL A 154 -5.33 -5.59 -8.97
N GLU A 155 -6.59 -6.02 -9.09
CA GLU A 155 -7.13 -7.14 -8.33
C GLU A 155 -6.38 -8.45 -8.61
N GLU A 156 -6.04 -8.71 -9.88
CA GLU A 156 -5.21 -9.86 -10.27
C GLU A 156 -3.81 -9.78 -9.64
N SER A 157 -3.22 -8.58 -9.60
CA SER A 157 -1.92 -8.36 -8.99
C SER A 157 -1.95 -8.59 -7.47
N TYR A 158 -3.02 -8.17 -6.78
CA TYR A 158 -3.22 -8.49 -5.37
C TYR A 158 -3.39 -9.98 -5.13
N LYS A 159 -4.21 -10.67 -5.94
CA LYS A 159 -4.40 -12.13 -5.83
C LYS A 159 -3.07 -12.88 -6.01
N LYS A 160 -2.26 -12.48 -7.00
CA LYS A 160 -0.92 -13.05 -7.22
C LYS A 160 -0.02 -12.84 -5.99
N LEU A 161 -0.02 -11.63 -5.44
CA LEU A 161 0.75 -11.31 -4.25
C LEU A 161 0.29 -12.10 -3.02
N GLU A 162 -1.01 -12.10 -2.71
CA GLU A 162 -1.59 -12.78 -1.55
C GLU A 162 -1.48 -14.31 -1.64
N SER A 163 -1.34 -14.87 -2.86
CA SER A 163 -1.02 -16.29 -3.04
C SER A 163 0.37 -16.67 -2.48
N ILE A 164 1.22 -15.68 -2.21
CA ILE A 164 2.54 -15.84 -1.58
C ILE A 164 2.58 -15.18 -0.20
N ASP A 165 2.06 -13.97 -0.01
CA ASP A 165 1.99 -13.30 1.29
C ASP A 165 0.54 -12.91 1.59
N TYR A 166 -0.21 -13.88 2.11
CA TYR A 166 -1.63 -13.71 2.44
C TYR A 166 -1.86 -12.70 3.58
N GLY A 167 -0.80 -12.42 4.35
CA GLY A 167 -0.82 -11.46 5.46
C GLY A 167 -0.53 -10.02 5.05
N ALA A 168 -0.31 -9.74 3.77
CA ALA A 168 0.13 -8.43 3.28
C ALA A 168 -0.79 -7.27 3.68
N PHE A 169 -2.11 -7.47 3.59
CA PHE A 169 -3.12 -6.45 3.85
C PHE A 169 -3.90 -6.66 5.16
N TYR A 170 -3.48 -7.64 5.96
CA TYR A 170 -4.11 -7.93 7.25
C TYR A 170 -3.42 -7.21 8.38
N ARG A 171 -4.22 -6.76 9.34
CA ARG A 171 -3.75 -6.02 10.50
C ARG A 171 -4.53 -6.40 11.74
N GLU A 172 -3.80 -6.50 12.84
CA GLU A 172 -4.36 -6.85 14.13
C GLU A 172 -5.16 -5.66 14.70
N THR A 173 -6.37 -5.93 15.20
CA THR A 173 -7.24 -4.97 15.87
C THR A 173 -7.94 -5.66 17.03
N ILE A 174 -8.37 -4.85 18.01
CA ILE A 174 -9.21 -5.32 19.10
C ILE A 174 -10.65 -5.47 18.59
N TYR A 175 -11.22 -6.65 18.83
CA TYR A 175 -12.62 -6.96 18.66
C TYR A 175 -13.30 -7.11 20.02
N SER A 176 -14.45 -6.48 20.17
CA SER A 176 -15.29 -6.54 21.36
C SER A 176 -16.74 -6.65 20.93
N ASN A 177 -17.46 -7.64 21.46
CA ASN A 177 -18.86 -7.88 21.19
C ASN A 177 -19.58 -8.32 22.47
N ALA A 178 -20.23 -7.36 23.13
CA ALA A 178 -20.94 -7.60 24.40
C ALA A 178 -22.11 -8.58 24.27
N LYS A 179 -22.79 -8.65 23.10
CA LYS A 179 -23.91 -9.58 22.87
C LYS A 179 -23.47 -11.03 22.94
N CYS A 180 -22.24 -11.29 22.50
CA CYS A 180 -21.63 -12.61 22.50
C CYS A 180 -20.69 -12.84 23.69
N GLY A 181 -20.65 -11.93 24.67
CA GLY A 181 -19.78 -12.02 25.85
C GLY A 181 -18.28 -11.81 25.58
N ILE A 182 -17.92 -11.25 24.41
CA ILE A 182 -16.53 -11.00 24.02
C ILE A 182 -16.12 -9.61 24.49
N ASN A 183 -15.28 -9.55 25.53
CA ASN A 183 -14.76 -8.29 26.04
C ASN A 183 -13.61 -7.75 25.17
N LYS A 184 -12.67 -8.62 24.80
CA LYS A 184 -11.48 -8.26 24.03
C LYS A 184 -10.86 -9.50 23.39
N GLU A 185 -10.83 -9.55 22.06
CA GLU A 185 -10.08 -10.53 21.26
C GLU A 185 -9.24 -9.80 20.20
N MET A 186 -8.10 -10.37 19.82
CA MET A 186 -7.17 -9.76 18.85
C MET A 186 -7.34 -10.40 17.48
N ILE A 187 -8.18 -9.78 16.63
CA ILE A 187 -8.49 -10.30 15.30
C ILE A 187 -7.66 -9.62 14.21
N ASN A 188 -7.54 -10.28 13.06
CA ASN A 188 -6.89 -9.74 11.88
C ASN A 188 -7.93 -9.34 10.86
N VAL A 189 -7.94 -8.05 10.50
CA VAL A 189 -8.87 -7.51 9.50
C VAL A 189 -8.13 -7.16 8.22
N ARG A 190 -8.68 -7.58 7.09
CA ARG A 190 -8.15 -7.25 5.76
C ARG A 190 -8.56 -5.83 5.38
N VAL A 191 -7.59 -5.01 5.00
CA VAL A 191 -7.91 -3.70 4.42
C VAL A 191 -6.95 -3.35 3.31
N LEU A 192 -7.52 -3.12 2.14
CA LEU A 192 -6.79 -2.73 0.95
C LEU A 192 -6.44 -1.23 0.95
N PRO A 193 -5.37 -0.82 0.26
CA PRO A 193 -5.06 0.59 0.02
C PRO A 193 -6.11 1.24 -0.88
N ASP A 194 -6.26 2.55 -0.77
CA ASP A 194 -6.82 3.36 -1.85
C ASP A 194 -5.70 3.62 -2.88
N ILE A 195 -5.87 3.13 -4.12
CA ILE A 195 -5.02 3.46 -5.28
C ILE A 195 -5.58 4.68 -5.99
N ILE A 196 -4.74 5.69 -6.17
CA ILE A 196 -5.07 6.93 -6.87
C ILE A 196 -4.26 6.99 -8.17
N LEU A 197 -4.96 6.99 -9.31
CA LEU A 197 -4.36 7.04 -10.63
C LEU A 197 -4.00 8.49 -10.99
N MET A 198 -2.70 8.76 -11.08
CA MET A 198 -2.13 10.04 -11.48
C MET A 198 -2.26 10.23 -12.99
N PRO A 199 -2.59 11.45 -13.46
CA PRO A 199 -2.90 11.73 -14.86
C PRO A 199 -1.63 11.89 -15.70
N ASN A 200 -0.85 10.82 -15.80
CA ASN A 200 0.41 10.80 -16.55
C ASN A 200 0.73 9.40 -17.10
N VAL A 201 1.74 9.37 -17.97
CA VAL A 201 2.39 8.16 -18.46
C VAL A 201 3.70 7.98 -17.69
N GLY A 202 3.79 6.94 -16.87
CA GLY A 202 4.89 6.78 -15.92
C GLY A 202 5.31 5.35 -15.68
N THR A 203 6.33 5.20 -14.83
CA THR A 203 7.03 3.92 -14.59
C THR A 203 7.11 3.57 -13.11
N ARG A 204 6.65 4.44 -12.21
CA ARG A 204 6.83 4.27 -10.76
C ARG A 204 5.49 4.30 -10.03
N GLY A 205 5.42 3.49 -8.97
CA GLY A 205 4.42 3.66 -7.92
C GLY A 205 4.97 4.46 -6.75
N VAL A 206 4.06 5.05 -5.97
CA VAL A 206 4.37 5.70 -4.68
C VAL A 206 3.50 5.13 -3.56
N MET A 207 4.11 4.71 -2.47
CA MET A 207 3.43 4.41 -1.20
C MET A 207 3.52 5.68 -0.33
N TRP A 208 2.44 6.47 -0.29
CA TRP A 208 2.48 7.81 0.30
C TRP A 208 2.22 7.81 1.81
N GLN A 209 1.23 7.05 2.26
CA GLN A 209 0.94 6.91 3.68
C GLN A 209 0.30 5.54 3.98
N GLU A 210 0.64 4.99 5.14
CA GLU A 210 0.21 3.67 5.61
C GLU A 210 -1.17 3.66 6.26
N ILE A 211 -1.63 4.80 6.80
CA ILE A 211 -2.94 4.98 7.46
C ILE A 211 -3.46 6.41 7.27
N GLU A 212 -4.73 6.62 7.60
CA GLU A 212 -5.41 7.89 7.70
C GLU A 212 -5.70 8.19 9.19
N GLY A 213 -5.36 9.39 9.64
CA GLY A 213 -5.51 9.78 11.04
C GLY A 213 -4.80 8.82 12.00
N LYS A 214 -5.50 8.45 13.09
CA LYS A 214 -4.96 7.60 14.17
C LYS A 214 -5.40 6.15 14.11
N LYS A 215 -6.50 5.84 13.39
CA LYS A 215 -7.09 4.51 13.39
C LYS A 215 -6.27 3.62 12.47
N ARG A 216 -5.62 2.61 13.04
CA ARG A 216 -4.76 1.68 12.29
C ARG A 216 -5.49 0.85 11.25
N THR A 217 -6.83 0.85 11.25
CA THR A 217 -7.68 0.09 10.32
C THR A 217 -8.23 0.91 9.15
N THR A 218 -7.62 2.05 8.80
CA THR A 218 -7.96 2.88 7.63
C THR A 218 -7.12 2.51 6.40
N PRO A 219 -7.63 2.62 5.16
CA PRO A 219 -6.85 2.38 3.96
C PRO A 219 -5.54 3.20 3.91
N SER A 220 -4.49 2.62 3.34
CA SER A 220 -3.27 3.35 2.93
C SER A 220 -3.51 4.11 1.63
N ARG A 221 -2.52 4.90 1.17
CA ARG A 221 -2.58 5.65 -0.10
C ARG A 221 -1.46 5.24 -1.02
N PHE A 222 -1.82 4.60 -2.12
CA PHE A 222 -0.89 4.21 -3.17
C PHE A 222 -1.18 5.04 -4.42
N MET A 223 -0.15 5.43 -5.15
CA MET A 223 -0.29 6.19 -6.39
C MET A 223 0.37 5.42 -7.51
N LEU A 224 -0.31 5.38 -8.64
CA LEU A 224 0.17 4.79 -9.88
C LEU A 224 -0.14 5.76 -11.01
N SER A 225 0.67 5.73 -12.07
CA SER A 225 0.32 6.40 -13.32
C SER A 225 -0.91 5.73 -13.94
N VAL A 226 -1.84 6.52 -14.47
CA VAL A 226 -3.00 5.98 -15.21
C VAL A 226 -2.56 5.13 -16.40
N PHE A 227 -1.46 5.52 -17.04
CA PHE A 227 -0.73 4.69 -18.00
C PHE A 227 0.61 4.28 -17.39
N HIS A 228 0.70 3.03 -16.94
CA HIS A 228 1.86 2.47 -16.27
C HIS A 228 2.69 1.63 -17.25
N MET A 229 3.92 2.04 -17.51
CA MET A 229 4.78 1.48 -18.57
C MET A 229 5.59 0.26 -18.15
N GLU A 230 5.75 0.08 -16.83
CA GLU A 230 6.43 -1.07 -16.21
C GLU A 230 5.44 -2.20 -15.91
N ASP A 231 5.97 -3.34 -15.47
CA ASP A 231 5.13 -4.45 -15.00
C ASP A 231 4.34 -4.05 -13.74
N LEU A 232 3.01 -3.99 -13.88
CA LEU A 232 2.10 -3.59 -12.80
C LEU A 232 2.17 -4.54 -11.59
N PRO A 233 2.13 -5.88 -11.74
CA PRO A 233 2.31 -6.81 -10.63
C PRO A 233 3.59 -6.55 -9.82
N THR A 234 4.73 -6.40 -10.49
CA THR A 234 6.01 -6.11 -9.83
C THR A 234 6.00 -4.76 -9.11
N THR A 235 5.34 -3.76 -9.69
CA THR A 235 5.18 -2.43 -9.07
C THR A 235 4.31 -2.52 -7.81
N ILE A 236 3.22 -3.28 -7.85
CA ILE A 236 2.37 -3.53 -6.69
C ILE A 236 3.15 -4.28 -5.59
N VAL A 237 3.96 -5.28 -5.95
CA VAL A 237 4.84 -5.98 -4.98
C VAL A 237 5.80 -5.00 -4.29
N ARG A 238 6.40 -4.06 -5.05
CA ARG A 238 7.25 -3.01 -4.48
C ARG A 238 6.47 -2.14 -3.48
N LEU A 239 5.31 -1.62 -3.88
CA LEU A 239 4.46 -0.77 -3.04
C LEU A 239 4.05 -1.47 -1.75
N VAL A 240 3.69 -2.75 -1.84
CA VAL A 240 3.34 -3.55 -0.67
C VAL A 240 4.55 -3.81 0.23
N GLY A 241 5.74 -4.01 -0.33
CA GLY A 241 6.98 -4.07 0.46
C GLY A 241 7.23 -2.77 1.24
N GLU A 242 7.06 -1.62 0.58
CA GLU A 242 7.17 -0.32 1.26
C GLU A 242 6.11 -0.16 2.37
N TYR A 243 4.87 -0.58 2.08
CA TYR A 243 3.77 -0.58 3.03
C TYR A 243 4.03 -1.48 4.24
N ARG A 244 4.51 -2.72 4.04
CA ARG A 244 4.84 -3.64 5.16
C ARG A 244 5.85 -3.01 6.11
N TRP A 245 6.87 -2.35 5.55
CA TRP A 245 7.89 -1.65 6.33
C TRP A 245 7.32 -0.49 7.14
N GLU A 246 6.61 0.45 6.50
CA GLU A 246 6.08 1.64 7.19
C GLU A 246 4.94 1.29 8.14
N MET A 247 4.08 0.34 7.79
CA MET A 247 3.01 -0.14 8.67
C MET A 247 3.60 -0.80 9.92
N CYS A 248 4.66 -1.61 9.78
CA CYS A 248 5.34 -2.17 10.94
C CYS A 248 5.95 -1.08 11.83
N LYS A 249 6.64 -0.10 11.25
CA LYS A 249 7.13 1.08 12.00
C LYS A 249 6.01 1.83 12.72
N ARG A 250 4.86 2.01 12.07
CA ARG A 250 3.69 2.68 12.66
C ARG A 250 3.09 1.89 13.82
N VAL A 251 3.10 0.56 13.74
CA VAL A 251 2.62 -0.32 14.81
C VAL A 251 3.56 -0.26 16.03
N GLN A 252 4.87 -0.33 15.80
CA GLN A 252 5.90 -0.35 16.85
C GLN A 252 6.24 1.03 17.43
N GLY A 253 5.93 2.11 16.70
CA GLY A 253 6.21 3.48 17.14
C GLY A 253 7.70 3.70 17.39
N ALA A 254 8.07 4.24 18.55
CA ALA A 254 9.47 4.53 18.91
C ALA A 254 10.36 3.28 19.02
N ARG A 255 9.77 2.08 19.17
CA ARG A 255 10.48 0.81 19.35
C ARG A 255 10.65 0.01 18.06
N TRP A 256 10.45 0.64 16.90
CA TRP A 256 10.48 -0.05 15.60
C TRP A 256 11.82 -0.76 15.28
N ASN A 257 12.92 -0.35 15.91
CA ASN A 257 14.25 -0.96 15.79
C ASN A 257 14.73 -1.66 17.07
N ASP A 258 13.85 -1.85 18.06
CA ASP A 258 14.20 -2.50 19.32
C ASP A 258 14.08 -4.03 19.19
N VAL A 259 15.20 -4.73 19.32
CA VAL A 259 15.25 -6.21 19.17
C VAL A 259 14.63 -6.94 20.36
N THR A 260 14.45 -6.26 21.50
CA THR A 260 13.71 -6.83 22.65
C THR A 260 12.22 -6.99 22.32
N GLU A 261 11.70 -6.15 21.42
CA GLU A 261 10.37 -6.26 20.81
C GLU A 261 10.49 -6.74 19.36
N ARG A 262 10.57 -8.06 19.20
CA ARG A 262 10.78 -8.70 17.90
C ARG A 262 9.65 -8.35 16.91
N SER A 263 10.02 -7.65 15.85
CA SER A 263 9.15 -7.24 14.76
C SER A 263 9.88 -7.37 13.42
N LEU A 264 9.14 -7.27 12.30
CA LEU A 264 9.73 -7.28 10.97
C LEU A 264 10.87 -6.25 10.86
N THR A 265 10.62 -5.03 11.31
CA THR A 265 11.59 -3.93 11.18
C THR A 265 12.74 -4.07 12.16
N SER A 266 12.51 -4.51 13.40
CA SER A 266 13.60 -4.65 14.38
C SER A 266 14.56 -5.79 14.04
N GLU A 267 14.04 -6.95 13.63
CA GLU A 267 14.90 -8.08 13.21
C GLU A 267 15.65 -7.79 11.92
N TYR A 268 14.99 -7.15 10.94
CA TYR A 268 15.64 -6.81 9.68
C TYR A 268 16.67 -5.69 9.85
N PHE A 269 16.40 -4.73 10.74
CA PHE A 269 17.36 -3.69 11.10
C PHE A 269 18.61 -4.27 11.77
N ASP A 270 18.43 -5.16 12.76
CA ASP A 270 19.52 -5.86 13.44
C ASP A 270 20.37 -6.67 12.44
N TYR A 271 19.71 -7.42 11.55
CA TYR A 271 20.35 -8.18 10.49
C TYR A 271 21.29 -7.29 9.63
N ILE A 272 20.80 -6.17 9.11
CA ILE A 272 21.62 -5.26 8.28
C ILE A 272 22.69 -4.54 9.12
N GLN A 273 22.42 -4.22 10.38
CA GLN A 273 23.39 -3.53 11.21
C GLN A 273 24.58 -4.43 11.59
N PHE A 274 24.32 -5.71 11.86
CA PHE A 274 25.31 -6.61 12.44
C PHE A 274 25.77 -7.74 11.51
N TYR A 275 25.36 -7.77 10.23
CA TYR A 275 25.75 -8.83 9.28
C TYR A 275 27.26 -9.07 9.20
N ARG A 276 28.10 -8.03 9.38
CA ARG A 276 29.57 -8.17 9.34
C ARG A 276 30.11 -9.06 10.47
N LYS A 277 29.49 -8.98 11.65
CA LYS A 277 29.86 -9.73 12.86
C LYS A 277 29.14 -11.09 12.95
N ASN A 278 28.18 -11.36 12.08
CA ASN A 278 27.42 -12.60 12.11
C ASN A 278 28.29 -13.78 11.62
N ASN A 279 28.46 -14.80 12.47
CA ASN A 279 29.27 -15.99 12.18
C ASN A 279 28.53 -17.02 11.30
N GLU A 280 27.21 -16.92 11.16
CA GLU A 280 26.40 -17.77 10.26
C GLU A 280 26.52 -17.36 8.80
N LEU A 281 27.11 -16.20 8.50
CA LEU A 281 27.31 -15.69 7.14
C LEU A 281 28.74 -15.93 6.65
N SER A 282 28.87 -16.50 5.46
CA SER A 282 30.15 -16.62 4.76
C SER A 282 30.70 -15.24 4.35
N ALA A 283 31.99 -15.16 4.04
CA ALA A 283 32.63 -13.94 3.54
C ALA A 283 31.91 -13.41 2.27
N ASP A 284 31.64 -14.29 1.31
CA ASP A 284 30.91 -13.97 0.08
C ASP A 284 29.49 -13.45 0.35
N ALA A 285 28.79 -14.04 1.33
CA ALA A 285 27.45 -13.58 1.72
C ALA A 285 27.51 -12.16 2.29
N LYS A 286 28.51 -11.86 3.14
CA LYS A 286 28.71 -10.51 3.68
C LYS A 286 29.03 -9.51 2.57
N GLU A 287 29.82 -9.88 1.56
CA GLU A 287 30.10 -9.01 0.42
C GLU A 287 28.84 -8.75 -0.43
N LYS A 288 28.03 -9.78 -0.70
CA LYS A 288 26.75 -9.63 -1.39
C LYS A 288 25.78 -8.70 -0.65
N ILE A 289 25.72 -8.79 0.68
CA ILE A 289 24.92 -7.88 1.53
C ILE A 289 25.44 -6.45 1.40
N LYS A 290 26.76 -6.25 1.50
CA LYS A 290 27.38 -4.92 1.31
C LYS A 290 27.01 -4.32 -0.05
N ASN A 291 27.15 -5.09 -1.12
CA ASN A 291 26.84 -4.65 -2.48
C ASN A 291 25.34 -4.34 -2.66
N SER A 292 24.47 -5.14 -2.05
CA SER A 292 23.02 -4.91 -2.08
C SER A 292 22.62 -3.65 -1.31
N LEU A 293 23.25 -3.40 -0.16
CA LEU A 293 23.04 -2.18 0.63
C LEU A 293 23.50 -0.93 -0.13
N THR A 294 24.65 -0.99 -0.82
CA THR A 294 25.10 0.09 -1.71
C THR A 294 24.08 0.37 -2.82
N LYS A 295 23.56 -0.68 -3.47
CA LYS A 295 22.49 -0.55 -4.50
C LYS A 295 21.20 0.01 -3.93
N ALA A 296 20.92 -0.24 -2.65
CA ALA A 296 19.81 0.33 -1.90
C ALA A 296 20.11 1.75 -1.35
N LYS A 297 21.22 2.39 -1.77
CA LYS A 297 21.65 3.72 -1.30
C LYS A 297 21.77 3.80 0.23
N ASN A 298 22.21 2.72 0.86
CA ASN A 298 22.28 2.55 2.32
C ASN A 298 20.93 2.69 3.06
N SER A 299 19.80 2.61 2.35
CA SER A 299 18.47 2.58 2.95
C SER A 299 18.08 1.17 3.34
N PHE A 300 17.79 0.96 4.62
CA PHE A 300 17.35 -0.34 5.14
C PHE A 300 15.96 -0.70 4.62
N LYS A 301 15.09 0.30 4.47
CA LYS A 301 13.78 0.15 3.80
C LYS A 301 13.96 -0.34 2.36
N GLU A 302 14.79 0.32 1.56
CA GLU A 302 14.99 -0.10 0.16
C GLU A 302 15.64 -1.48 0.07
N MET A 303 16.52 -1.82 1.02
CA MET A 303 17.08 -3.17 1.11
C MET A 303 15.98 -4.20 1.38
N PHE A 304 15.10 -3.94 2.35
CA PHE A 304 13.95 -4.78 2.65
C PHE A 304 13.03 -4.94 1.44
N VAL A 305 12.68 -3.84 0.77
CA VAL A 305 11.78 -3.85 -0.39
C VAL A 305 12.34 -4.72 -1.52
N ARG A 306 13.65 -4.69 -1.77
CA ARG A 306 14.30 -5.53 -2.79
C ARG A 306 14.28 -7.02 -2.41
N ASP A 307 14.51 -7.32 -1.14
CA ASP A 307 14.40 -8.68 -0.62
C ASP A 307 12.95 -9.17 -0.65
N TYR A 308 11.97 -8.30 -0.37
CA TYR A 308 10.55 -8.61 -0.45
C TYR A 308 10.09 -8.87 -1.89
N ILE A 309 10.55 -8.07 -2.86
CA ILE A 309 10.33 -8.37 -4.29
C ILE A 309 10.90 -9.75 -4.63
N THR A 310 12.08 -10.07 -4.12
CA THR A 310 12.71 -11.38 -4.34
C THR A 310 11.93 -12.51 -3.66
N TRP A 311 11.39 -12.26 -2.48
CA TRP A 311 10.53 -13.17 -1.72
C TRP A 311 9.29 -13.56 -2.53
N ILE A 312 8.55 -12.57 -3.02
CA ILE A 312 7.30 -12.79 -3.77
C ILE A 312 7.58 -13.43 -5.14
N LEU A 313 8.55 -12.91 -5.91
CA LEU A 313 8.76 -13.35 -7.29
C LEU A 313 9.55 -14.65 -7.43
N PHE A 314 10.43 -14.99 -6.48
CA PHE A 314 11.33 -16.13 -6.60
C PHE A 314 11.17 -17.16 -5.49
N GLU A 315 11.21 -16.75 -4.21
CA GLU A 315 11.12 -17.72 -3.10
C GLU A 315 9.75 -18.41 -3.07
N GLY A 316 8.66 -17.64 -3.22
CA GLY A 316 7.30 -18.17 -3.34
C GLY A 316 7.10 -19.09 -4.55
N ALA A 317 7.88 -18.91 -5.61
CA ALA A 317 7.89 -19.76 -6.79
C ALA A 317 8.80 -21.00 -6.66
N GLY A 318 9.44 -21.21 -5.49
CA GLY A 318 10.34 -22.33 -5.23
C GLY A 318 11.77 -22.14 -5.76
N SER A 319 12.15 -20.92 -6.13
CA SER A 319 13.51 -20.53 -6.56
C SER A 319 14.22 -19.74 -5.46
N PRO A 320 14.89 -20.39 -4.49
CA PRO A 320 15.54 -19.70 -3.38
C PRO A 320 16.71 -18.80 -3.84
N ARG A 321 16.67 -17.52 -3.46
CA ARG A 321 17.67 -16.49 -3.80
C ARG A 321 18.13 -15.69 -2.57
N LEU A 322 17.31 -15.63 -1.53
CA LEU A 322 17.60 -14.95 -0.28
C LEU A 322 18.52 -15.83 0.58
N ASN A 323 19.26 -15.18 1.48
CA ASN A 323 20.05 -15.91 2.47
C ASN A 323 19.15 -16.44 3.60
N LYS A 324 19.71 -17.35 4.41
CA LYS A 324 19.01 -18.03 5.51
C LYS A 324 18.36 -17.07 6.51
N ILE A 325 19.03 -15.95 6.85
CA ILE A 325 18.55 -15.01 7.86
C ILE A 325 17.31 -14.28 7.33
N VAL A 326 17.40 -13.70 6.13
CA VAL A 326 16.29 -12.98 5.50
C VAL A 326 15.10 -13.92 5.30
N ARG A 327 15.33 -15.16 4.87
CA ARG A 327 14.25 -16.16 4.73
C ARG A 327 13.52 -16.41 6.06
N GLY A 328 14.24 -16.52 7.17
CA GLY A 328 13.63 -16.69 8.49
C GLY A 328 12.74 -15.50 8.90
N ILE A 329 13.19 -14.27 8.60
CA ILE A 329 12.41 -13.05 8.83
C ILE A 329 11.15 -13.06 7.95
N MET A 330 11.29 -13.34 6.65
CA MET A 330 10.17 -13.36 5.70
C MET A 330 9.12 -14.43 6.04
N VAL A 331 9.52 -15.66 6.39
CA VAL A 331 8.57 -16.70 6.84
C VAL A 331 7.78 -16.25 8.08
N THR A 332 8.42 -15.51 8.99
CA THR A 332 7.79 -15.08 10.25
C THR A 332 6.78 -13.95 10.03
N TYR A 333 7.09 -12.98 9.16
CA TYR A 333 6.36 -11.71 9.06
C TYR A 333 5.64 -11.48 7.71
N CYS A 334 5.98 -12.25 6.68
CA CYS A 334 5.40 -12.23 5.34
C CYS A 334 4.98 -13.67 4.95
N PRO A 335 4.07 -14.30 5.71
CA PRO A 335 3.90 -15.75 5.71
C PRO A 335 3.25 -16.29 4.44
N PHE A 336 3.74 -17.44 3.97
CA PHE A 336 3.11 -18.22 2.90
C PHE A 336 1.73 -18.75 3.33
N PRO A 337 0.73 -18.86 2.41
CA PRO A 337 -0.52 -19.57 2.69
C PRO A 337 -0.29 -21.03 3.06
N GLN A 338 -1.24 -21.66 3.76
CA GLN A 338 -1.11 -23.04 4.26
C GLN A 338 -0.73 -24.02 3.14
N ALA A 339 -1.41 -23.96 2.00
CA ALA A 339 -1.15 -24.82 0.85
C ALA A 339 0.30 -24.69 0.34
N LEU A 340 0.83 -23.46 0.32
CA LEU A 340 2.20 -23.20 -0.12
C LEU A 340 3.22 -23.65 0.94
N ARG A 341 2.93 -23.48 2.24
CA ARG A 341 3.77 -23.98 3.33
C ARG A 341 3.90 -25.51 3.28
N GLN A 342 2.82 -26.24 3.02
CA GLN A 342 2.85 -27.69 2.87
C GLN A 342 3.73 -28.14 1.68
N LYS A 343 3.67 -27.41 0.56
CA LYS A 343 4.47 -27.70 -0.63
C LYS A 343 5.96 -27.40 -0.42
N ILE A 344 6.29 -26.22 0.12
CA ILE A 344 7.67 -25.74 0.27
C ILE A 344 8.34 -26.28 1.54
N GLY A 345 7.58 -26.69 2.56
CA GLY A 345 8.11 -27.18 3.84
C GLY A 345 8.98 -28.44 3.73
N ALA A 346 8.83 -29.22 2.65
CA ALA A 346 9.73 -30.35 2.37
C ALA A 346 11.15 -29.92 1.95
N ASN A 347 11.31 -28.67 1.46
CA ASN A 347 12.61 -28.14 1.09
C ASN A 347 13.47 -27.89 2.35
N PRO A 348 14.68 -28.47 2.46
CA PRO A 348 15.56 -28.29 3.61
C PRO A 348 15.88 -26.82 3.93
N MET A 349 15.83 -25.92 2.94
CA MET A 349 16.06 -24.48 3.15
C MET A 349 14.94 -23.78 3.92
N PHE A 350 13.74 -24.38 3.98
CA PHE A 350 12.55 -23.81 4.61
C PHE A 350 12.06 -24.63 5.81
N LYS A 351 12.35 -25.93 5.86
CA LYS A 351 11.83 -26.87 6.85
C LYS A 351 11.81 -26.33 8.27
N ASP A 352 12.98 -25.95 8.81
CA ASP A 352 13.10 -25.45 10.18
C ASP A 352 12.26 -24.18 10.44
N PHE A 353 12.12 -23.30 9.44
CA PHE A 353 11.36 -22.07 9.57
C PHE A 353 9.86 -22.34 9.55
N ILE A 354 9.41 -23.24 8.67
CA ILE A 354 8.00 -23.65 8.57
C ILE A 354 7.58 -24.41 9.83
N GLU A 355 8.38 -25.34 10.34
CA GLU A 355 8.09 -26.06 11.58
C GLU A 355 7.90 -25.11 12.78
N ARG A 356 8.80 -24.12 12.94
CA ARG A 356 8.66 -23.09 13.98
C ARG A 356 7.42 -22.23 13.79
N TYR A 357 7.08 -21.90 12.55
CA TYR A 357 5.88 -21.13 12.22
C TYR A 357 4.61 -21.91 12.57
N GLU A 358 4.55 -23.20 12.22
CA GLU A 358 3.40 -24.07 12.50
C GLU A 358 3.19 -24.28 14.01
N ILE A 359 4.26 -24.40 14.80
CA ILE A 359 4.15 -24.49 16.28
C ILE A 359 3.47 -23.23 16.85
N LYS A 360 3.93 -22.04 16.45
CA LYS A 360 3.35 -20.77 16.89
C LYS A 360 1.90 -20.61 16.42
N THR A 361 1.61 -21.06 15.21
CA THR A 361 0.28 -20.99 14.61
C THR A 361 -0.69 -21.91 15.33
N SER A 362 -0.28 -23.15 15.64
CA SER A 362 -1.08 -24.13 16.39
C SER A 362 -1.47 -23.61 17.78
N GLN A 363 -0.57 -22.92 18.49
CA GLN A 363 -0.88 -22.29 19.78
C GLN A 363 -1.99 -21.23 19.65
N LYS A 364 -1.93 -20.39 18.60
CA LYS A 364 -2.96 -19.39 18.32
C LYS A 364 -4.28 -20.03 17.91
N LEU A 365 -4.25 -21.06 17.06
CA LEU A 365 -5.45 -21.80 16.65
C LEU A 365 -6.13 -22.44 17.86
N HIS A 366 -5.36 -23.07 18.76
CA HIS A 366 -5.92 -23.68 19.96
C HIS A 366 -6.67 -22.68 20.86
N HIS A 367 -6.14 -21.46 21.03
CA HIS A 367 -6.86 -20.38 21.73
C HIS A 367 -8.21 -20.10 21.07
N TYR A 368 -8.23 -19.85 19.76
CA TYR A 368 -9.46 -19.53 19.04
C TYR A 368 -10.45 -20.71 18.97
N ASP A 369 -9.96 -21.94 18.85
CA ASP A 369 -10.78 -23.14 18.90
C ASP A 369 -11.49 -23.27 20.26
N ASN A 370 -10.78 -23.02 21.36
CA ASN A 370 -11.37 -23.03 22.71
C ASN A 370 -12.41 -21.92 22.90
N VAL A 371 -12.14 -20.72 22.40
CA VAL A 371 -13.09 -19.59 22.45
C VAL A 371 -14.36 -19.94 21.67
N ILE A 372 -14.22 -20.41 20.43
CA ILE A 372 -15.33 -20.80 19.56
C ILE A 372 -16.13 -21.95 20.19
N GLN A 373 -15.45 -22.99 20.69
CA GLN A 373 -16.10 -24.14 21.32
C GLN A 373 -16.91 -23.74 22.55
N LYS A 374 -16.37 -22.85 23.40
CA LYS A 374 -17.07 -22.35 24.59
C LYS A 374 -18.34 -21.58 24.21
N MET A 375 -18.30 -20.79 23.14
CA MET A 375 -19.47 -20.05 22.65
C MET A 375 -20.54 -20.99 22.10
N THR A 376 -20.14 -21.95 21.26
CA THR A 376 -21.04 -22.97 20.71
C THR A 376 -21.69 -23.79 21.82
N ALA A 377 -20.92 -24.22 22.83
CA ALA A 377 -21.45 -24.97 23.98
C ALA A 377 -22.43 -24.14 24.84
N SER A 378 -22.30 -22.82 24.84
CA SER A 378 -23.18 -21.89 25.56
C SER A 378 -24.42 -21.50 24.73
N GLY A 379 -24.59 -22.06 23.52
CA GLY A 379 -25.69 -21.72 22.62
C GLY A 379 -25.58 -20.32 21.99
N VAL A 380 -24.40 -19.70 22.04
CA VAL A 380 -24.15 -18.37 21.47
C VAL A 380 -23.65 -18.54 20.03
N GLU A 381 -24.27 -17.81 19.10
CA GLU A 381 -23.81 -17.76 17.71
C GLU A 381 -22.38 -17.19 17.63
N VAL A 382 -21.50 -17.89 16.93
CA VAL A 382 -20.10 -17.53 16.78
C VAL A 382 -19.99 -16.38 15.76
N PRO A 383 -19.44 -15.22 16.14
CA PRO A 383 -19.28 -14.11 15.21
C PRO A 383 -18.40 -14.46 14.01
N GLU A 384 -18.77 -13.94 12.84
CA GLU A 384 -18.04 -14.16 11.60
C GLU A 384 -16.58 -13.68 11.71
N GLU A 385 -16.32 -12.61 12.46
CA GLU A 385 -14.97 -12.07 12.66
C GLU A 385 -14.02 -13.08 13.33
N LEU A 386 -14.51 -13.91 14.25
CA LEU A 386 -13.70 -14.97 14.87
C LEU A 386 -13.42 -16.10 13.90
N VAL A 387 -14.41 -16.47 13.08
CA VAL A 387 -14.26 -17.51 12.04
C VAL A 387 -13.25 -17.07 10.98
N GLN A 388 -13.39 -15.83 10.49
CA GLN A 388 -12.46 -15.24 9.52
C GLN A 388 -11.05 -15.12 10.12
N ASN A 389 -10.92 -14.68 11.37
CA ASN A 389 -9.62 -14.59 12.03
C ASN A 389 -8.97 -15.97 12.22
N ARG A 390 -9.75 -17.01 12.52
CA ARG A 390 -9.24 -18.39 12.60
C ARG A 390 -8.70 -18.85 11.25
N LYS A 391 -9.45 -18.63 10.15
CA LYS A 391 -8.98 -18.93 8.77
C LYS A 391 -7.72 -18.16 8.42
N PHE A 392 -7.65 -16.89 8.83
CA PHE A 392 -6.45 -16.08 8.67
C PHE A 392 -5.25 -16.70 9.40
N ILE A 393 -5.38 -17.04 10.68
CA ILE A 393 -4.29 -17.65 11.44
C ILE A 393 -3.84 -18.97 10.79
N GLU A 394 -4.78 -19.79 10.32
CA GLU A 394 -4.49 -21.03 9.60
C GLU A 394 -3.80 -20.78 8.25
N GLY A 395 -4.06 -19.65 7.60
CA GLY A 395 -3.59 -19.30 6.27
C GLY A 395 -4.41 -19.95 5.15
N THR A 396 -5.72 -20.07 5.36
CA THR A 396 -6.72 -20.69 4.46
C THR A 396 -7.75 -19.69 3.91
N ILE A 397 -7.36 -18.41 3.87
CA ILE A 397 -8.21 -17.29 3.42
C ILE A 397 -8.37 -17.19 1.91
#